data_AF-A0A7L4TDW4-F1
#
_entry.id   AF-A0A7L4TDW4-F1
#
_cell.length_a   1.000
_cell.length_b   1.000
_cell.length_c   1.000
_cell.angle_alpha   90.00
_cell.angle_beta   90.00
_cell.angle_gamma   90.00
#
_symmetry.space_group_name_H-M   'P 1'
#
loop_
_entity.id
_entity.type
_entity.pdbx_description
1 polymer ?
#
loop_
_entity_poly.entity_id
_entity_poly.type
_entity_poly.pdbx_seq_one_letter_code
_entity_poly.pdbx_strand_id
1 'polypeptide(L)'
;MTRNTILAAFLILSSILFQNCGNKSEQTPQQSTEAQLEISAPKTDTIATEKVEEKNSPYTITVETIDSTAYHSAKGKNNDKENNLVKITDFKEAKKLLKGIVDFNENDKDNIQAVTAIHFRNGKKIGNSNDFDFYYFVAYYPEEDILLCEGGHTTDVSFNLTNGKETEETGNPDVIRFSPQNKVRLNGHFGGQECYSYFIEKKINNEYTKIIQLDEEFEKLTKIWLCTIGNSFWADEETLYLTETDGYAANDVNLKYFKIKIIQ
;
A
#
# COMPACT_ATOMS: atom_id res chain seq x y z
N MET A 1 54.07 -39.72 -38.63
CA MET A 1 54.10 -40.51 -37.37
C MET A 1 53.45 -39.65 -36.30
N THR A 2 52.42 -39.98 -35.53
CA THR A 2 51.52 -41.14 -35.28
C THR A 2 50.43 -40.52 -34.38
N ARG A 3 49.19 -40.35 -34.85
CA ARG A 3 47.99 -41.17 -34.59
C ARG A 3 47.66 -41.49 -33.11
N ASN A 4 46.55 -40.94 -32.58
CA ASN A 4 45.38 -41.60 -31.94
C ASN A 4 44.75 -40.71 -30.84
N THR A 5 43.55 -40.14 -31.02
CA THR A 5 42.19 -40.66 -30.66
C THR A 5 42.04 -41.17 -29.22
N ILE A 6 41.11 -40.57 -28.44
CA ILE A 6 40.01 -41.24 -27.71
C ILE A 6 38.91 -40.22 -27.35
N LEU A 7 37.68 -40.66 -27.63
CA LEU A 7 36.37 -40.06 -27.41
C LEU A 7 35.94 -40.21 -25.94
N ALA A 8 35.15 -39.27 -25.40
CA ALA A 8 34.15 -39.60 -24.38
C ALA A 8 32.96 -38.62 -24.46
N ALA A 9 31.82 -39.14 -24.89
CA ALA A 9 30.53 -38.48 -24.95
C ALA A 9 29.76 -38.71 -23.64
N PHE A 10 29.00 -37.72 -23.18
CA PHE A 10 27.95 -37.90 -22.17
C PHE A 10 26.64 -37.32 -22.68
N LEU A 11 25.75 -38.23 -23.07
CA LEU A 11 24.32 -38.02 -23.34
C LEU A 11 23.58 -38.34 -22.03
N ILE A 12 22.80 -37.39 -21.50
CA ILE A 12 21.84 -37.67 -20.42
C ILE A 12 20.45 -37.73 -21.03
N LEU A 13 19.90 -38.93 -21.08
CA LEU A 13 18.55 -39.25 -21.50
C LEU A 13 17.56 -38.90 -20.37
N SER A 14 16.51 -38.16 -20.73
CA SER A 14 15.28 -37.98 -19.95
C SER A 14 14.41 -39.23 -20.04
N SER A 15 13.99 -39.76 -18.90
CA SER A 15 13.01 -40.85 -18.81
C SER A 15 11.88 -40.45 -17.85
N ILE A 16 10.77 -39.99 -18.42
CA ILE A 16 9.47 -39.88 -17.75
C ILE A 16 8.84 -41.27 -17.78
N LEU A 17 8.51 -41.83 -16.61
CA LEU A 17 7.66 -43.01 -16.48
C LEU A 17 6.44 -42.66 -15.63
N PHE A 18 5.32 -42.45 -16.31
CA PHE A 18 3.98 -42.66 -15.75
C PHE A 18 3.72 -44.16 -15.67
N GLN A 19 3.41 -44.69 -14.50
CA GLN A 19 2.50 -45.85 -14.37
C GLN A 19 1.60 -45.73 -13.14
N ASN A 20 0.31 -45.74 -13.47
CA ASN A 20 -0.87 -45.89 -12.65
C ASN A 20 -1.03 -47.36 -12.21
N CYS A 21 -1.43 -47.61 -10.96
CA CYS A 21 -2.08 -48.87 -10.54
C CYS A 21 -2.80 -48.65 -9.20
N GLY A 22 -4.13 -48.71 -9.21
CA GLY A 22 -4.93 -48.89 -8.01
C GLY A 22 -5.07 -50.38 -7.66
N ASN A 23 -5.18 -50.70 -6.36
CA ASN A 23 -6.41 -51.20 -5.73
C ASN A 23 -6.15 -51.76 -4.31
N LYS A 24 -7.10 -51.41 -3.43
CA LYS A 24 -7.67 -52.18 -2.30
C LYS A 24 -6.76 -52.81 -1.23
N SER A 25 -7.02 -52.42 0.01
CA SER A 25 -7.28 -53.40 1.08
C SER A 25 -8.60 -53.03 1.78
N GLU A 26 -9.28 -54.05 2.29
CA GLU A 26 -10.68 -54.06 2.72
C GLU A 26 -10.77 -54.65 4.14
N GLN A 27 -11.88 -54.31 4.83
CA GLN A 27 -12.45 -54.90 6.08
C GLN A 27 -11.92 -54.35 7.43
N THR A 28 -12.72 -54.01 8.44
CA THR A 28 -14.06 -54.49 8.87
C THR A 28 -14.77 -53.42 9.74
N PRO A 29 -16.13 -53.38 9.83
CA PRO A 29 -16.88 -52.27 10.42
C PRO A 29 -17.27 -52.49 11.89
N GLN A 30 -17.38 -51.39 12.67
CA GLN A 30 -18.05 -51.39 13.97
C GLN A 30 -19.02 -50.20 14.12
N GLN A 31 -20.29 -50.60 14.20
CA GLN A 31 -21.45 -50.07 14.92
C GLN A 31 -21.48 -48.63 15.47
N SER A 32 -22.60 -48.00 15.10
CA SER A 32 -23.30 -46.86 15.68
C SER A 32 -23.42 -46.83 17.21
N THR A 33 -23.34 -45.63 17.78
CA THR A 33 -24.21 -45.21 18.89
C THR A 33 -24.48 -43.70 18.79
N GLU A 34 -25.75 -43.33 18.66
CA GLU A 34 -26.23 -41.96 18.84
C GLU A 34 -26.18 -41.57 20.33
N ALA A 35 -25.70 -40.36 20.62
CA ALA A 35 -26.08 -39.62 21.82
C ALA A 35 -26.24 -38.14 21.45
N GLN A 36 -27.42 -37.60 21.76
CA GLN A 36 -27.88 -36.27 21.44
C GLN A 36 -27.26 -35.18 22.32
N LEU A 37 -27.04 -34.00 21.69
CA LEU A 37 -27.24 -32.62 22.17
C LEU A 37 -26.68 -32.19 23.54
N GLU A 38 -25.75 -31.23 23.49
CA GLU A 38 -25.93 -29.90 24.09
C GLU A 38 -25.10 -28.86 23.30
N ILE A 39 -25.79 -28.04 22.49
CA ILE A 39 -25.19 -26.90 21.80
C ILE A 39 -25.19 -25.73 22.80
N SER A 40 -24.04 -25.41 23.37
CA SER A 40 -23.81 -24.11 23.99
C SER A 40 -23.19 -23.19 22.94
N ALA A 41 -23.96 -22.18 22.54
CA ALA A 41 -23.52 -21.14 21.63
C ALA A 41 -22.42 -20.28 22.29
N PRO A 42 -21.24 -20.10 21.67
CA PRO A 42 -20.37 -18.99 22.04
C PRO A 42 -20.97 -17.71 21.47
N LYS A 43 -21.28 -16.78 22.37
CA LYS A 43 -21.75 -15.42 22.06
C LYS A 43 -20.85 -14.79 21.02
N THR A 44 -21.40 -14.55 19.83
CA THR A 44 -20.82 -13.67 18.84
C THR A 44 -21.00 -12.25 19.36
N ASP A 45 -19.95 -11.70 19.95
CA ASP A 45 -19.87 -10.25 20.16
C ASP A 45 -19.99 -9.61 18.77
N THR A 46 -21.12 -8.94 18.59
CA THR A 46 -21.44 -8.18 17.39
C THR A 46 -20.48 -6.99 17.39
N ILE A 47 -19.34 -7.14 16.72
CA ILE A 47 -18.54 -5.99 16.30
C ILE A 47 -19.44 -5.23 15.34
N ALA A 48 -19.97 -4.10 15.81
CA ALA A 48 -20.64 -3.15 14.96
C ALA A 48 -19.65 -2.74 13.88
N THR A 49 -19.82 -3.31 12.68
CA THR A 49 -19.22 -2.76 11.48
C THR A 49 -19.95 -1.45 11.27
N GLU A 50 -19.39 -0.35 11.77
CA GLU A 50 -19.77 0.97 11.31
C GLU A 50 -19.57 0.94 9.80
N LYS A 51 -20.70 0.89 9.07
CA LYS A 51 -20.71 1.24 7.67
C LYS A 51 -20.13 2.65 7.60
N VAL A 52 -18.92 2.76 7.07
CA VAL A 52 -18.37 4.03 6.61
C VAL A 52 -19.42 4.59 5.65
N GLU A 53 -20.14 5.61 6.09
CA GLU A 53 -21.05 6.34 5.22
C GLU A 53 -20.20 6.86 4.07
N GLU A 54 -20.50 6.41 2.84
CA GLU A 54 -20.05 7.08 1.62
C GLU A 54 -20.59 8.51 1.66
N LYS A 55 -19.82 9.38 2.28
CA LYS A 55 -20.08 10.81 2.26
C LYS A 55 -19.85 11.21 0.81
N ASN A 56 -20.94 11.46 0.08
CA ASN A 56 -20.88 12.07 -1.25
C ASN A 56 -20.03 13.34 -1.14
N SER A 57 -18.76 13.23 -1.52
CA SER A 57 -17.82 14.33 -1.49
C SER A 57 -18.32 15.39 -2.47
N PRO A 58 -18.37 16.68 -2.09
CA PRO A 58 -18.76 17.73 -3.04
C PRO A 58 -17.69 17.92 -4.12
N TYR A 59 -16.56 17.22 -4.04
CA TYR A 59 -15.45 17.33 -4.97
C TYR A 59 -15.52 16.25 -6.04
N THR A 60 -15.33 16.65 -7.29
CA THR A 60 -15.18 15.77 -8.45
C THR A 60 -13.93 16.16 -9.24
N ILE A 61 -13.61 15.41 -10.30
CA ILE A 61 -12.49 15.74 -11.19
C ILE A 61 -12.92 15.77 -12.65
N THR A 62 -12.20 16.54 -13.45
CA THR A 62 -12.09 16.31 -14.89
C THR A 62 -10.70 15.80 -15.22
N VAL A 63 -10.62 14.89 -16.19
CA VAL A 63 -9.35 14.35 -16.70
C VAL A 63 -9.24 14.66 -18.18
N GLU A 64 -8.11 15.26 -18.56
CA GLU A 64 -7.75 15.56 -19.94
C GLU A 64 -6.45 14.82 -20.26
N THR A 65 -6.48 13.98 -21.29
CA THR A 65 -5.24 13.43 -21.88
C THR A 65 -4.55 14.54 -22.65
N ILE A 66 -3.28 14.78 -22.34
CA ILE A 66 -2.46 15.80 -22.99
C ILE A 66 -1.25 15.15 -23.66
N ASP A 67 -0.57 15.90 -24.53
CA ASP A 67 0.72 15.46 -25.06
C ASP A 67 1.89 15.86 -24.14
N SER A 68 3.07 15.29 -24.41
CA SER A 68 4.29 15.58 -23.65
C SER A 68 4.70 17.06 -23.73
N THR A 69 4.42 17.74 -24.85
CA THR A 69 4.79 19.15 -25.04
C THR A 69 3.96 20.04 -24.12
N ALA A 70 2.66 19.80 -24.01
CA ALA A 70 1.77 20.49 -23.09
C ALA A 70 2.17 20.23 -21.63
N TYR A 71 2.48 18.98 -21.27
CA TYR A 71 2.94 18.62 -19.93
C TYR A 71 4.24 19.36 -19.55
N HIS A 72 5.28 19.25 -20.37
CA HIS A 72 6.57 19.88 -20.08
C HIS A 72 6.50 21.41 -20.15
N SER A 73 5.65 21.98 -21.01
CA SER A 73 5.39 23.42 -21.04
C SER A 73 4.72 23.91 -19.77
N ALA A 74 3.79 23.13 -19.21
CA ALA A 74 3.18 23.44 -17.92
C ALA A 74 4.20 23.27 -16.78
N LYS A 75 4.99 22.19 -16.79
CA LYS A 75 6.02 21.94 -15.78
C LYS A 75 7.07 23.05 -15.73
N GLY A 76 7.55 23.51 -16.89
CA GLY A 76 8.55 24.59 -16.96
C GLY A 76 8.06 25.96 -16.47
N LYS A 77 6.74 26.17 -16.36
CA LYS A 77 6.13 27.41 -15.84
C LYS A 77 5.84 27.36 -14.35
N ASN A 78 5.84 26.17 -13.75
CA ASN A 78 5.45 25.96 -12.37
C ASN A 78 6.67 25.49 -11.57
N ASN A 79 6.91 26.13 -10.43
CA ASN A 79 7.91 25.64 -9.50
C ASN A 79 7.30 24.48 -8.73
N ASP A 80 7.67 23.26 -9.13
CA ASP A 80 7.32 22.07 -8.39
C ASP A 80 7.92 22.16 -6.98
N LYS A 81 7.08 21.99 -5.96
CA LYS A 81 7.51 22.09 -4.57
C LYS A 81 7.85 20.69 -4.10
N GLU A 82 9.15 20.46 -3.90
CA GLU A 82 9.63 19.19 -3.37
C GLU A 82 9.03 18.92 -1.98
N ASN A 83 8.75 17.64 -1.72
CA ASN A 83 8.24 17.20 -0.43
C ASN A 83 9.34 17.35 0.62
N ASN A 84 9.12 18.26 1.57
CA ASN A 84 10.10 18.61 2.62
C ASN A 84 9.63 18.17 4.02
N LEU A 85 8.87 17.08 4.11
CA LEU A 85 8.51 16.49 5.41
C LEU A 85 9.77 15.91 6.07
N VAL A 86 9.95 16.14 7.36
CA VAL A 86 11.06 15.52 8.10
C VAL A 86 10.76 14.04 8.18
N LYS A 87 11.74 13.22 7.78
CA LYS A 87 11.65 11.77 7.80
C LYS A 87 12.68 11.21 8.76
N ILE A 88 12.22 10.59 9.85
CA ILE A 88 13.08 9.97 10.84
C ILE A 88 13.12 8.46 10.56
N THR A 89 14.22 7.98 9.99
CA THR A 89 14.48 6.55 9.73
C THR A 89 15.39 5.91 10.77
N ASP A 90 16.07 6.71 11.61
CA ASP A 90 16.83 6.17 12.74
C ASP A 90 15.85 5.62 13.78
N PHE A 91 15.83 4.30 13.92
CA PHE A 91 14.91 3.61 14.82
C PHE A 91 15.10 4.01 16.29
N LYS A 92 16.33 4.29 16.75
CA LYS A 92 16.57 4.68 18.14
C LYS A 92 15.99 6.06 18.43
N GLU A 93 16.15 6.98 17.49
CA GLU A 93 15.54 8.31 17.54
C GLU A 93 14.01 8.22 17.50
N ALA A 94 13.45 7.50 16.53
CA ALA A 94 12.01 7.30 16.42
C ALA A 94 11.42 6.65 17.68
N LYS A 95 12.02 5.57 18.19
CA LYS A 95 11.60 4.88 19.42
C LYS A 95 11.61 5.82 20.64
N LYS A 96 12.59 6.74 20.72
CA LYS A 96 12.63 7.75 21.79
C LYS A 96 11.48 8.74 21.67
N LEU A 97 11.19 9.22 20.46
CA LEU A 97 10.11 10.18 20.20
C LEU A 97 8.72 9.56 20.37
N LEU A 98 8.58 8.28 20.03
CA LEU A 98 7.32 7.53 20.07
C LEU A 98 7.07 6.83 21.42
N LYS A 99 7.88 7.11 22.43
CA LYS A 99 7.76 6.48 23.75
C LYS A 99 6.38 6.70 24.35
N GLY A 100 5.70 5.60 24.68
CA GLY A 100 4.34 5.61 25.25
C GLY A 100 3.22 5.79 24.23
N ILE A 101 3.56 5.91 22.94
CA ILE A 101 2.62 5.98 21.81
C ILE A 101 2.72 4.70 21.00
N VAL A 102 3.93 4.21 20.72
CA VAL A 102 4.16 2.98 19.97
C VAL A 102 5.00 2.03 20.79
N ASP A 103 4.50 0.81 20.95
CA ASP A 103 5.24 -0.30 21.54
C ASP A 103 5.87 -1.10 20.40
N PHE A 104 7.17 -1.37 20.55
CA PHE A 104 7.94 -2.17 19.59
C PHE A 104 8.36 -3.48 20.25
N ASN A 105 8.50 -4.54 19.44
CA ASN A 105 9.06 -5.81 19.90
C ASN A 105 10.53 -5.60 20.30
N GLU A 106 10.88 -6.02 21.52
CA GLU A 106 12.24 -5.86 22.07
C GLU A 106 13.04 -7.17 22.07
N ASN A 107 12.57 -8.20 21.37
CA ASN A 107 13.33 -9.43 21.20
C ASN A 107 14.56 -9.17 20.30
N ASP A 108 15.66 -8.80 20.94
CA ASP A 108 16.96 -8.43 20.38
C ASP A 108 17.67 -9.51 19.54
N LYS A 109 17.12 -10.72 19.44
CA LYS A 109 17.81 -11.82 18.75
C LYS A 109 17.90 -11.61 17.23
N ASP A 110 16.94 -10.89 16.65
CA ASP A 110 16.81 -10.75 15.19
C ASP A 110 16.65 -9.29 14.73
N ASN A 111 16.86 -8.31 15.62
CA ASN A 111 16.76 -6.88 15.30
C ASN A 111 15.39 -6.49 14.71
N ILE A 112 14.33 -7.18 15.13
CA ILE A 112 12.97 -7.05 14.58
C ILE A 112 12.34 -5.76 15.13
N GLN A 113 12.23 -4.74 14.29
CA GLN A 113 11.60 -3.46 14.61
C GLN A 113 10.08 -3.52 14.42
N ALA A 114 9.46 -4.61 14.89
CA ALA A 114 8.02 -4.84 14.71
C ALA A 114 7.20 -3.99 15.69
N VAL A 115 6.13 -3.40 15.19
CA VAL A 115 5.12 -2.72 16.02
C VAL A 115 4.23 -3.76 16.69
N THR A 116 4.16 -3.72 18.02
CA THR A 116 3.34 -4.63 18.82
C THR A 116 2.05 -3.97 19.31
N ALA A 117 2.07 -2.65 19.55
CA ALA A 117 0.87 -1.89 19.86
C ALA A 117 1.04 -0.41 19.50
N ILE A 118 -0.09 0.26 19.24
CA ILE A 118 -0.16 1.71 19.11
C ILE A 118 -1.25 2.24 20.04
N HIS A 119 -0.88 3.22 20.85
CA HIS A 119 -1.73 4.01 21.74
C HIS A 119 -1.88 5.38 21.10
N PHE A 120 -2.89 5.54 20.25
CA PHE A 120 -3.14 6.78 19.53
C PHE A 120 -3.46 7.92 20.50
N ARG A 121 -3.13 9.15 20.11
CA ARG A 121 -3.33 10.35 20.94
C ARG A 121 -4.80 10.67 21.18
N ASN A 122 -5.69 10.21 20.31
CA ASN A 122 -7.14 10.29 20.50
C ASN A 122 -7.69 9.24 21.50
N GLY A 123 -6.84 8.38 22.07
CA GLY A 123 -7.22 7.34 23.02
C GLY A 123 -7.59 5.99 22.40
N LYS A 124 -7.66 5.87 21.06
CA LYS A 124 -7.77 4.57 20.38
C LYS A 124 -6.52 3.76 20.68
N LYS A 125 -6.68 2.44 20.82
CA LYS A 125 -5.56 1.52 20.94
C LYS A 125 -5.72 0.39 19.93
N ILE A 126 -4.64 0.04 19.25
CA ILE A 126 -4.52 -1.21 18.51
C ILE A 126 -3.37 -2.02 19.10
N GLY A 127 -3.52 -3.33 19.09
CA GLY A 127 -2.50 -4.27 19.53
C GLY A 127 -2.44 -5.41 18.53
N ASN A 128 -1.22 -5.84 18.22
CA ASN A 128 -0.99 -6.98 17.36
C ASN A 128 -0.87 -8.21 18.25
N SER A 129 -1.91 -9.05 18.29
CA SER A 129 -1.94 -10.27 19.10
C SER A 129 -1.44 -11.51 18.35
N ASN A 130 -1.16 -11.39 17.06
CA ASN A 130 -0.81 -12.51 16.19
C ASN A 130 0.61 -12.35 15.64
N ASP A 131 1.44 -13.37 15.81
CA ASP A 131 2.85 -13.37 15.41
C ASP A 131 3.09 -13.35 13.88
N PHE A 132 2.03 -13.40 13.07
CA PHE A 132 2.12 -13.49 11.60
C PHE A 132 1.75 -12.19 10.86
N ASP A 133 1.25 -11.17 11.56
CA ASP A 133 0.78 -9.90 10.98
C ASP A 133 1.63 -8.70 11.43
N PHE A 134 2.93 -8.90 11.69
CA PHE A 134 3.78 -7.80 12.14
C PHE A 134 3.97 -6.74 11.06
N TYR A 135 3.78 -5.49 11.46
CA TYR A 135 4.21 -4.31 10.71
C TYR A 135 5.59 -3.89 11.19
N TYR A 136 6.52 -3.67 10.26
CA TYR A 136 7.91 -3.36 10.57
C TYR A 136 8.15 -1.86 10.38
N PHE A 137 8.80 -1.22 11.35
CA PHE A 137 9.11 0.20 11.28
C PHE A 137 9.89 0.55 10.01
N VAL A 138 9.44 1.60 9.31
CA VAL A 138 10.14 2.20 8.16
C VAL A 138 10.58 3.62 8.50
N ALA A 139 9.64 4.45 8.95
CA ALA A 139 9.93 5.84 9.28
C ALA A 139 8.88 6.46 10.22
N TYR A 140 9.24 7.56 10.87
CA TYR A 140 8.31 8.46 11.55
C TYR A 140 8.38 9.86 10.93
N TYR A 141 7.21 10.44 10.63
CA TYR A 141 7.05 11.79 10.08
C TYR A 141 6.40 12.69 11.13
N PRO A 142 7.20 13.47 11.89
CA PRO A 142 6.71 14.20 13.06
C PRO A 142 5.76 15.35 12.71
N GLU A 143 5.90 16.02 11.56
CA GLU A 143 4.97 17.12 11.20
C GLU A 143 3.55 16.65 10.96
N GLU A 144 3.39 15.45 10.39
CA GLU A 144 2.09 14.84 10.11
C GLU A 144 1.66 13.88 11.22
N ASP A 145 2.56 13.61 12.18
CA ASP A 145 2.43 12.60 13.24
C ASP A 145 2.07 11.22 12.69
N ILE A 146 2.75 10.81 11.61
CA ILE A 146 2.51 9.55 10.90
C ILE A 146 3.64 8.56 11.17
N LEU A 147 3.28 7.36 11.63
CA LEU A 147 4.15 6.18 11.62
C LEU A 147 3.96 5.44 10.29
N LEU A 148 5.06 5.21 9.58
CA LEU A 148 5.10 4.37 8.38
C LEU A 148 5.80 3.05 8.70
N CYS A 149 5.19 1.98 8.24
CA CYS A 149 5.63 0.61 8.38
C CYS A 149 5.54 -0.14 7.06
N GLU A 150 6.25 -1.26 6.98
CA GLU A 150 6.14 -2.24 5.92
C GLU A 150 5.35 -3.45 6.43
N GLY A 151 4.37 -3.90 5.65
CA GLY A 151 3.63 -5.14 5.87
C GLY A 151 4.04 -6.26 4.92
N GLY A 152 3.21 -7.32 4.86
CA GLY A 152 3.42 -8.41 3.90
C GLY A 152 3.39 -7.92 2.44
N HIS A 153 4.14 -8.58 1.55
CA HIS A 153 4.27 -8.15 0.15
C HIS A 153 4.74 -6.70 -0.03
N THR A 154 5.60 -6.23 0.88
CA THR A 154 6.15 -4.87 0.90
C THR A 154 5.06 -3.79 0.87
N THR A 155 3.89 -4.08 1.45
CA THR A 155 2.78 -3.12 1.52
C THR A 155 3.18 -1.94 2.37
N ASP A 156 2.76 -0.75 1.95
CA ASP A 156 2.78 0.41 2.81
C ASP A 156 1.70 0.23 3.89
N VAL A 157 2.10 0.34 5.14
CA VAL A 157 1.18 0.36 6.29
C VAL A 157 1.45 1.62 7.08
N SER A 158 0.44 2.48 7.23
CA SER A 158 0.63 3.76 7.91
C SER A 158 -0.46 4.07 8.91
N PHE A 159 -0.06 4.82 9.94
CA PHE A 159 -0.91 5.21 11.05
C PHE A 159 -0.74 6.68 11.35
N ASN A 160 -1.81 7.46 11.24
CA ASN A 160 -1.84 8.81 11.79
C ASN A 160 -2.05 8.71 13.30
N LEU A 161 -0.99 8.98 14.06
CA LEU A 161 -0.95 8.78 15.51
C LEU A 161 -1.84 9.79 16.26
N THR A 162 -2.19 10.90 15.62
CA THR A 162 -3.07 11.92 16.19
C THR A 162 -4.55 11.50 16.13
N ASN A 163 -5.05 11.09 14.96
CA ASN A 163 -6.48 10.87 14.72
C ASN A 163 -6.89 9.39 14.61
N GLY A 164 -5.95 8.45 14.58
CA GLY A 164 -6.26 7.01 14.54
C GLY A 164 -6.62 6.47 13.17
N LYS A 165 -6.49 7.27 12.10
CA LYS A 165 -6.65 6.85 10.71
C LYS A 165 -5.51 5.93 10.30
N GLU A 166 -5.84 5.01 9.40
CA GLU A 166 -4.95 3.96 8.90
C GLU A 166 -4.65 4.21 7.41
N THR A 167 -4.00 3.27 6.75
CA THR A 167 -3.35 3.48 5.45
C THR A 167 -4.26 4.07 4.35
N GLU A 168 -5.50 3.61 4.23
CA GLU A 168 -6.46 4.03 3.19
C GLU A 168 -6.87 5.52 3.26
N GLU A 169 -6.61 6.15 4.40
CA GLU A 169 -6.83 7.60 4.62
C GLU A 169 -5.54 8.36 4.88
N THR A 170 -4.51 7.70 5.45
CA THR A 170 -3.25 8.31 5.85
C THR A 170 -2.22 8.34 4.72
N GLY A 171 -2.17 7.28 3.93
CA GLY A 171 -1.22 7.11 2.83
C GLY A 171 0.24 7.00 3.27
N ASN A 172 1.15 7.10 2.32
CA ASN A 172 2.58 7.06 2.51
C ASN A 172 3.15 8.48 2.31
N PRO A 173 3.71 9.11 3.37
CA PRO A 173 4.23 10.46 3.25
C PRO A 173 5.35 10.66 2.20
N ASP A 174 6.05 9.61 1.75
CA ASP A 174 7.03 9.71 0.66
C ASP A 174 6.39 10.02 -0.71
N VAL A 175 5.15 9.57 -0.92
CA VAL A 175 4.44 9.79 -2.19
C VAL A 175 3.69 11.12 -2.23
N ILE A 176 3.66 11.86 -1.12
CA ILE A 176 2.97 13.14 -1.04
C ILE A 176 3.53 14.14 -2.06
N ARG A 177 2.63 14.82 -2.77
CA ARG A 177 2.94 16.01 -3.57
C ARG A 177 2.02 17.14 -3.20
N PHE A 178 2.57 18.19 -2.58
CA PHE A 178 1.82 19.36 -2.16
C PHE A 178 1.53 20.31 -3.32
N SER A 179 0.32 20.88 -3.30
CA SER A 179 0.01 22.09 -4.09
C SER A 179 0.84 23.29 -3.62
N PRO A 180 1.01 24.34 -4.44
CA PRO A 180 1.89 25.47 -4.12
C PRO A 180 1.64 26.17 -2.77
N GLN A 181 0.39 26.30 -2.33
CA GLN A 181 0.00 26.85 -1.02
C GLN A 181 -0.35 25.78 0.00
N ASN A 182 -0.04 24.51 -0.29
CA ASN A 182 -0.29 23.37 0.58
C ASN A 182 -1.78 23.20 0.97
N LYS A 183 -2.76 23.72 0.21
CA LYS A 183 -4.18 23.52 0.56
C LYS A 183 -4.69 22.16 0.13
N VAL A 184 -4.09 21.60 -0.92
CA VAL A 184 -4.39 20.28 -1.47
C VAL A 184 -3.10 19.49 -1.63
N ARG A 185 -3.16 18.16 -1.55
CA ARG A 185 -2.03 17.29 -1.87
C ARG A 185 -2.50 16.02 -2.56
N LEU A 186 -1.65 15.49 -3.43
CA LEU A 186 -1.72 14.11 -3.89
C LEU A 186 -1.04 13.26 -2.82
N ASN A 187 -1.62 12.10 -2.52
CA ASN A 187 -1.05 11.08 -1.66
C ASN A 187 -1.48 9.71 -2.18
N GLY A 188 -0.99 8.64 -1.59
CA GLY A 188 -1.27 7.28 -1.98
C GLY A 188 -0.50 6.30 -1.13
N HIS A 189 -0.61 5.03 -1.43
CA HIS A 189 0.13 3.98 -0.74
C HIS A 189 0.26 2.78 -1.65
N PHE A 190 1.36 2.05 -1.51
CA PHE A 190 1.55 0.81 -2.22
C PHE A 190 0.75 -0.31 -1.54
N GLY A 191 -0.25 -0.84 -2.24
CA GLY A 191 -1.08 -1.95 -1.76
C GLY A 191 -0.39 -3.31 -1.80
N GLY A 192 0.92 -3.35 -2.07
CA GLY A 192 1.67 -4.56 -2.35
C GLY A 192 1.54 -4.98 -3.82
N GLN A 193 1.95 -6.22 -4.13
CA GLN A 193 1.94 -6.88 -5.44
C GLN A 193 2.29 -6.00 -6.66
N GLU A 194 1.40 -5.10 -7.11
CA GLU A 194 1.58 -4.37 -8.37
C GLU A 194 1.15 -2.89 -8.36
N CYS A 195 0.11 -2.48 -7.63
CA CYS A 195 -0.45 -1.12 -7.78
C CYS A 195 -0.46 -0.29 -6.51
N TYR A 196 -0.31 1.02 -6.73
CA TYR A 196 -0.60 2.02 -5.72
C TYR A 196 -2.08 2.37 -5.77
N SER A 197 -2.64 2.66 -4.60
CA SER A 197 -3.89 3.42 -4.46
C SER A 197 -3.50 4.90 -4.32
N TYR A 198 -4.20 5.78 -5.05
CA TYR A 198 -3.93 7.21 -5.04
C TYR A 198 -5.18 7.98 -4.66
N PHE A 199 -5.00 9.04 -3.89
CA PHE A 199 -6.09 9.90 -3.48
C PHE A 199 -5.63 11.35 -3.32
N ILE A 200 -6.59 12.26 -3.39
CA ILE A 200 -6.35 13.69 -3.17
C ILE A 200 -6.91 14.06 -1.80
N GLU A 201 -6.10 14.79 -1.03
CA GLU A 201 -6.47 15.31 0.27
C GLU A 201 -6.52 16.84 0.24
N LYS A 202 -7.48 17.41 0.98
CA LYS A 202 -7.60 18.86 1.18
C LYS A 202 -7.42 19.19 2.65
N LYS A 203 -6.71 20.28 2.92
CA LYS A 203 -6.51 20.80 4.27
C LYS A 203 -7.79 21.47 4.77
N ILE A 204 -8.45 20.84 5.74
CA ILE A 204 -9.69 21.28 6.38
C ILE A 204 -9.44 21.33 7.88
N ASN A 205 -9.70 22.48 8.54
CA ASN A 205 -9.44 22.66 9.98
C ASN A 205 -8.01 22.28 10.41
N ASN A 206 -7.02 22.59 9.56
CA ASN A 206 -5.60 22.27 9.75
C ASN A 206 -5.22 20.78 9.65
N GLU A 207 -6.15 19.90 9.26
CA GLU A 207 -5.90 18.48 8.98
C GLU A 207 -6.10 18.19 7.49
N TYR A 208 -5.27 17.33 6.90
CA TYR A 208 -5.53 16.83 5.56
C TYR A 208 -6.59 15.73 5.61
N THR A 209 -7.66 15.93 4.85
CA THR A 209 -8.77 14.98 4.72
C THR A 209 -8.84 14.53 3.27
N LYS A 210 -8.87 13.22 3.05
CA LYS A 210 -9.18 12.61 1.75
C LYS A 210 -10.51 13.17 1.22
N ILE A 211 -10.48 13.74 0.02
CA ILE A 211 -11.66 14.31 -0.65
C ILE A 211 -12.02 13.56 -1.94
N ILE A 212 -11.06 12.90 -2.58
CA ILE A 212 -11.25 12.16 -3.83
C ILE A 212 -10.39 10.89 -3.76
N GLN A 213 -10.97 9.72 -4.02
CA GLN A 213 -10.23 8.50 -4.38
C GLN A 213 -9.84 8.62 -5.86
N LEU A 214 -8.58 8.96 -6.13
CA LEU A 214 -8.15 9.47 -7.43
C LEU A 214 -8.11 8.38 -8.49
N ASP A 215 -7.52 7.24 -8.19
CA ASP A 215 -7.44 6.07 -9.06
C ASP A 215 -8.82 5.58 -9.50
N GLU A 216 -9.78 5.47 -8.57
CA GLU A 216 -11.16 5.07 -8.88
C GLU A 216 -11.87 6.08 -9.80
N GLU A 217 -11.85 7.36 -9.46
CA GLU A 217 -12.51 8.40 -10.28
C GLU A 217 -11.82 8.56 -11.64
N PHE A 218 -10.49 8.43 -11.68
CA PHE A 218 -9.71 8.45 -12.90
C PHE A 218 -10.08 7.28 -13.82
N GLU A 219 -10.17 6.06 -13.30
CA GLU A 219 -10.56 4.88 -14.08
C GLU A 219 -12.00 4.98 -14.58
N LYS A 220 -12.92 5.47 -13.75
CA LYS A 220 -14.33 5.70 -14.15
C LYS A 220 -14.41 6.60 -15.39
N LEU A 221 -13.63 7.68 -15.42
CA LEU A 221 -13.63 8.69 -16.48
C LEU A 221 -12.81 8.28 -17.73
N THR A 222 -11.69 7.59 -17.56
CA THR A 222 -10.73 7.35 -18.66
C THR A 222 -10.72 5.91 -19.16
N LYS A 223 -11.24 4.95 -18.38
CA LYS A 223 -11.08 3.50 -18.56
C LYS A 223 -9.62 3.03 -18.52
N ILE A 224 -8.73 3.83 -17.92
CA ILE A 224 -7.33 3.51 -17.68
C ILE A 224 -7.16 3.28 -16.18
N TRP A 225 -6.54 2.16 -15.82
CA TRP A 225 -6.21 1.85 -14.44
C TRP A 225 -4.96 2.63 -13.99
N LEU A 226 -5.10 3.53 -13.02
CA LEU A 226 -4.01 4.39 -12.54
C LEU A 226 -3.12 3.64 -11.53
N CYS A 227 -2.36 2.66 -12.02
CA CYS A 227 -1.57 1.77 -11.16
C CYS A 227 -0.26 2.41 -10.65
N THR A 228 0.46 3.14 -11.52
CA THR A 228 1.73 3.79 -11.18
C THR A 228 1.77 5.22 -11.74
N ILE A 229 1.97 6.21 -10.87
CA ILE A 229 2.28 7.58 -11.25
C ILE A 229 3.79 7.73 -11.33
N GLY A 230 4.31 8.06 -12.51
CA GLY A 230 5.75 8.31 -12.72
C GLY A 230 6.19 9.65 -12.13
N ASN A 231 5.76 10.74 -12.75
CA ASN A 231 5.99 12.10 -12.26
C ASN A 231 4.64 12.83 -12.11
N SER A 232 4.56 13.71 -11.13
CA SER A 232 3.39 14.57 -10.95
C SER A 232 3.78 15.90 -10.32
N PHE A 233 3.01 16.94 -10.63
CA PHE A 233 3.17 18.27 -10.04
C PHE A 233 1.85 19.03 -10.07
N TRP A 234 1.67 19.94 -9.12
CA TRP A 234 0.53 20.85 -9.09
C TRP A 234 0.89 22.15 -9.81
N ALA A 235 0.05 22.59 -10.75
CA ALA A 235 0.19 23.91 -11.36
C ALA A 235 -0.43 25.01 -10.49
N ASP A 236 -1.46 24.66 -9.72
CA ASP A 236 -2.16 25.51 -8.77
C ASP A 236 -2.86 24.62 -7.72
N GLU A 237 -3.78 25.17 -6.92
CA GLU A 237 -4.46 24.44 -5.85
C GLU A 237 -5.53 23.44 -6.33
N GLU A 238 -5.81 23.39 -7.64
CA GLU A 238 -6.89 22.59 -8.23
C GLU A 238 -6.42 21.76 -9.42
N THR A 239 -5.28 22.08 -10.02
CA THR A 239 -4.79 21.47 -11.26
C THR A 239 -3.54 20.63 -11.00
N LEU A 240 -3.71 19.31 -11.08
CA LEU A 240 -2.66 18.31 -11.00
C LEU A 240 -2.28 17.84 -12.41
N TYR A 241 -0.99 17.81 -12.70
CA TYR A 241 -0.44 17.14 -13.87
C TYR A 241 0.23 15.86 -13.42
N LEU A 242 0.03 14.77 -14.15
CA LEU A 242 0.71 13.51 -13.87
C LEU A 242 1.06 12.73 -15.13
N THR A 243 2.04 11.85 -15.01
CA THR A 243 2.33 10.81 -16.00
C THR A 243 1.93 9.45 -15.43
N GLU A 244 1.24 8.65 -16.23
CA GLU A 244 0.97 7.24 -15.93
C GLU A 244 1.97 6.38 -16.70
N THR A 245 2.50 5.35 -16.03
CA THR A 245 3.46 4.41 -16.61
C THR A 245 2.88 3.01 -16.57
N ASP A 246 2.86 2.32 -17.72
CA ASP A 246 2.55 0.90 -17.76
C ASP A 246 3.62 0.17 -16.92
N GLY A 247 3.27 -0.40 -15.75
CA GLY A 247 4.20 -0.96 -14.75
C GLY A 247 5.12 -2.10 -15.21
N TYR A 248 5.04 -2.50 -16.48
CA TYR A 248 5.86 -3.54 -17.12
C TYR A 248 6.81 -3.01 -18.21
N ALA A 249 6.74 -1.72 -18.56
CA ALA A 249 7.56 -1.13 -19.62
C ALA A 249 8.88 -0.59 -19.04
N ALA A 250 9.92 -1.42 -19.10
CA ALA A 250 11.25 -1.13 -18.52
C ALA A 250 11.99 0.12 -19.05
N ASN A 251 11.41 0.98 -19.91
CA ASN A 251 12.14 2.06 -20.59
C ASN A 251 11.28 3.26 -21.07
N ASP A 252 10.41 3.88 -20.26
CA ASP A 252 9.69 5.14 -20.61
C ASP A 252 8.89 5.15 -21.95
N VAL A 253 8.74 4.02 -22.63
CA VAL A 253 8.27 3.97 -24.04
C VAL A 253 6.77 4.32 -24.15
N ASN A 254 6.00 4.20 -23.06
CA ASN A 254 4.55 4.39 -23.05
C ASN A 254 4.07 5.36 -21.95
N LEU A 255 4.77 6.47 -21.72
CA LEU A 255 4.27 7.50 -20.80
C LEU A 255 3.00 8.16 -21.35
N LYS A 256 1.90 8.05 -20.61
CA LYS A 256 0.67 8.80 -20.87
C LYS A 256 0.63 10.03 -19.97
N TYR A 257 0.26 11.18 -20.52
CA TYR A 257 0.27 12.45 -19.80
C TYR A 257 -1.17 12.92 -19.56
N PHE A 258 -1.44 13.33 -18.32
CA PHE A 258 -2.78 13.75 -17.91
C PHE A 258 -2.72 15.09 -17.20
N LYS A 259 -3.77 15.88 -17.42
CA LYS A 259 -4.14 17.03 -16.62
C LYS A 259 -5.44 16.73 -15.92
N ILE A 260 -5.41 16.84 -14.60
CA ILE A 260 -6.54 16.59 -13.71
C ILE A 260 -6.89 17.91 -13.06
N LYS A 261 -8.18 18.26 -13.08
CA LYS A 261 -8.69 19.46 -12.42
C LYS A 261 -9.77 19.08 -11.42
N ILE A 262 -9.64 19.54 -10.18
CA ILE A 262 -10.64 19.41 -9.12
C ILE A 262 -11.79 20.39 -9.38
N ILE A 263 -13.03 19.94 -9.21
CA ILE A 263 -14.25 20.72 -9.32
C ILE A 263 -15.03 20.60 -8.00
N GLN A 264 -15.63 21.70 -7.55
CA GLN A 264 -16.48 21.80 -6.36
C GLN A 264 -17.87 22.30 -6.75
#